data_AF-A0A7X9DNA7-F1
#
_entry.id   AF-A0A7X9DNA7-F1
#
_cell.length_a   1.000
_cell.length_b   1.000
_cell.length_c   1.000
_cell.angle_alpha   90.00
_cell.angle_beta   90.00
_cell.angle_gamma   90.00
#
_symmetry.space_group_name_H-M   'P 1'
#
loop_
_entity.id
_entity.type
_entity.pdbx_description
1 polymer ?
#
loop_
_entity_poly.entity_id
_entity_poly.type
_entity_poly.pdbx_seq_one_letter_code
_entity_poly.pdbx_strand_id
1 'polypeptide(L)'
;MEIIVPPAFPDYELIDSGNHEKLERFGRFIICRPEPQALWNKNLPEAEWEKMAHAVFRRSREQSQGTWEGERGEWKKYREMPDQWNVQYTYAGYSFRMRLGLTAFGHVGIFPEQSFNWNFLMDFIPKYSHGTFRLLNLFAYTGASSLAARAAGADVTHVDSVKNVLTWARQNMEASGLNDIRWVPEHVKLGRFGNWLEGARDWNISRSRFWGTPIPVWECARPDCGARHVLGSIAEIQAVTGRAVTDLHKEFLDAVTVTCPKCGGAMRRVP
;
A
#
# COMPACT_ATOMS: atom_id res chain seq x y z
N MET A 1 -5.78 -16.24 12.93
CA MET A 1 -5.60 -15.31 11.80
C MET A 1 -6.15 -13.99 12.27
N GLU A 2 -5.30 -12.99 12.47
CA GLU A 2 -5.73 -11.64 12.84
C GLU A 2 -6.03 -10.89 11.55
N ILE A 3 -7.25 -10.36 11.42
CA ILE A 3 -7.64 -9.57 10.26
C ILE A 3 -7.22 -8.14 10.53
N ILE A 4 -6.31 -7.62 9.70
CA ILE A 4 -5.93 -6.21 9.74
C ILE A 4 -7.02 -5.42 9.03
N VAL A 5 -7.69 -4.55 9.78
CA VAL A 5 -8.66 -3.60 9.23
C VAL A 5 -7.99 -2.24 9.02
N PRO A 6 -8.30 -1.53 7.91
CA PRO A 6 -7.77 -0.20 7.70
C PRO A 6 -8.15 0.72 8.88
N PRO A 7 -7.21 1.54 9.39
CA PRO A 7 -7.51 2.54 10.40
C PRO A 7 -8.48 3.60 9.84
N ALA A 8 -9.03 4.42 10.74
CA ALA A 8 -9.85 5.55 10.35
C ALA A 8 -9.11 6.47 9.36
N PHE A 9 -9.74 6.74 8.22
CA PHE A 9 -9.27 7.69 7.21
C PHE A 9 -10.41 8.69 6.97
N PRO A 10 -10.37 9.89 7.56
CA PRO A 10 -11.50 10.83 7.50
C PRO A 10 -12.01 11.14 6.08
N ASP A 11 -11.09 11.27 5.13
CA ASP A 11 -11.40 11.53 3.72
C ASP A 11 -11.68 10.26 2.90
N TYR A 12 -11.79 9.08 3.48
CA TYR A 12 -12.20 7.86 2.78
C TYR A 12 -13.28 7.10 3.52
N GLU A 13 -14.24 6.58 2.77
CA GLU A 13 -15.27 5.69 3.31
C GLU A 13 -15.78 4.77 2.21
N LEU A 14 -15.85 3.47 2.51
CA LEU A 14 -16.64 2.52 1.73
C LEU A 14 -18.08 2.60 2.26
N ILE A 15 -18.98 3.23 1.50
CA ILE A 15 -20.37 3.48 1.92
C ILE A 15 -21.22 2.22 1.80
N ASP A 16 -21.14 1.56 0.64
CA ASP A 16 -21.87 0.32 0.36
C ASP A 16 -21.15 -0.48 -0.74
N SER A 17 -21.46 -1.77 -0.83
CA SER A 17 -20.92 -2.65 -1.87
C SER A 17 -21.88 -3.80 -2.15
N GLY A 18 -21.81 -4.32 -3.36
CA GLY A 18 -22.59 -5.47 -3.79
C GLY A 18 -22.86 -5.44 -5.28
N ASN A 19 -23.34 -6.56 -5.81
CA ASN A 19 -23.62 -6.76 -7.24
C ASN A 19 -22.43 -6.40 -8.13
N HIS A 20 -21.22 -6.78 -7.71
CA HIS A 20 -19.94 -6.49 -8.36
C HIS A 20 -19.55 -5.00 -8.45
N GLU A 21 -20.09 -4.17 -7.56
CA GLU A 21 -19.79 -2.74 -7.50
C GLU A 21 -19.50 -2.29 -6.06
N LYS A 22 -18.86 -1.12 -5.93
CA LYS A 22 -18.65 -0.44 -4.66
C LYS A 22 -18.90 1.06 -4.77
N LEU A 23 -19.50 1.62 -3.73
CA LEU A 23 -19.79 3.04 -3.56
C LEU A 23 -18.85 3.61 -2.50
N GLU A 24 -18.01 4.56 -2.91
CA GLU A 24 -16.91 5.05 -2.08
C GLU A 24 -16.92 6.58 -2.02
N ARG A 25 -16.66 7.14 -0.83
CA ARG A 25 -16.41 8.56 -0.63
C ARG A 25 -14.91 8.83 -0.58
N PHE A 26 -14.48 9.85 -1.31
CA PHE A 26 -13.13 10.42 -1.30
C PHE A 26 -13.22 11.93 -1.06
N GLY A 27 -12.90 12.37 0.16
CA GLY A 27 -13.16 13.72 0.63
C GLY A 27 -14.67 14.01 0.62
N ARG A 28 -15.09 14.97 -0.21
CA ARG A 28 -16.51 15.32 -0.40
C ARG A 28 -17.20 14.61 -1.56
N PHE A 29 -16.45 13.90 -2.41
CA PHE A 29 -16.98 13.30 -3.62
C PHE A 29 -17.24 11.82 -3.42
N ILE A 30 -18.38 11.35 -3.93
CA ILE A 30 -18.78 9.94 -3.87
C ILE A 30 -18.72 9.39 -5.28
N ILE A 31 -18.10 8.23 -5.47
CA ILE A 31 -17.96 7.57 -6.76
C ILE A 31 -18.38 6.11 -6.68
N CYS A 32 -18.90 5.58 -7.78
CA CYS A 32 -19.19 4.16 -7.94
C CYS A 32 -18.21 3.52 -8.92
N ARG A 33 -17.68 2.34 -8.56
CA ARG A 33 -16.71 1.61 -9.37
C ARG A 33 -16.98 0.10 -9.34
N PRO A 34 -16.56 -0.65 -10.37
CA PRO A 34 -16.59 -2.10 -10.33
C PRO A 34 -15.72 -2.67 -9.19
N GLU A 35 -16.23 -3.70 -8.53
CA GLU A 35 -15.55 -4.53 -7.54
C GLU A 35 -15.95 -6.00 -7.79
N PRO A 36 -15.22 -6.76 -8.63
CA PRO A 36 -15.61 -8.10 -9.02
C PRO A 36 -15.87 -9.06 -7.86
N GLN A 37 -15.23 -8.82 -6.71
CA GLN A 37 -15.34 -9.66 -5.52
C GLN A 37 -16.55 -9.34 -4.62
N ALA A 38 -17.26 -8.23 -4.87
CA ALA A 38 -18.48 -7.87 -4.15
C ALA A 38 -19.70 -8.68 -4.65
N LEU A 39 -19.66 -9.99 -4.43
CA LEU A 39 -20.66 -10.96 -4.94
C LEU A 39 -22.02 -10.90 -4.23
N TRP A 40 -22.09 -10.22 -3.08
CA TRP A 40 -23.29 -10.07 -2.27
C TRP A 40 -24.23 -8.98 -2.81
N ASN A 41 -25.45 -8.93 -2.30
CA ASN A 41 -26.39 -7.85 -2.65
C ASN A 41 -25.98 -6.52 -2.01
N LYS A 42 -26.26 -5.41 -2.71
CA LYS A 42 -26.17 -4.05 -2.15
C LYS A 42 -27.08 -3.93 -0.93
N ASN A 43 -26.65 -3.21 0.10
CA ASN A 43 -27.50 -2.94 1.26
C ASN A 43 -28.47 -1.79 0.98
N LEU A 44 -28.05 -0.82 0.16
CA LEU A 44 -28.86 0.32 -0.26
C LEU A 44 -29.55 0.05 -1.60
N PRO A 45 -30.77 0.60 -1.82
CA PRO A 45 -31.41 0.57 -3.13
C PRO A 45 -30.59 1.29 -4.21
N GLU A 46 -30.71 0.85 -5.47
CA GLU A 46 -30.00 1.46 -6.61
C GLU A 46 -30.27 2.97 -6.74
N ALA A 47 -31.50 3.41 -6.47
CA ALA A 47 -31.88 4.83 -6.52
C ALA A 47 -31.09 5.69 -5.50
N GLU A 48 -30.72 5.14 -4.34
CA GLU A 48 -29.88 5.87 -3.38
C GLU A 48 -28.42 5.90 -3.84
N TRP A 49 -27.91 4.86 -4.49
CA TRP A 49 -26.58 4.89 -5.14
C TRP A 49 -26.51 5.98 -6.21
N GLU A 50 -27.49 6.06 -7.12
CA GLU A 50 -27.53 7.06 -8.18
C GLU A 50 -27.62 8.49 -7.65
N LYS A 51 -28.38 8.69 -6.57
CA LYS A 51 -28.53 9.98 -5.89
C LYS A 51 -27.27 10.43 -5.15
N MET A 52 -26.54 9.50 -4.53
CA MET A 52 -25.30 9.77 -3.81
C MET A 52 -24.10 9.98 -4.75
N ALA A 53 -23.97 9.15 -5.77
CA ALA A 53 -22.81 9.15 -6.65
C ALA A 53 -22.67 10.45 -7.43
N HIS A 54 -21.47 11.01 -7.41
CA HIS A 54 -21.07 12.13 -8.27
C HIS A 54 -20.60 11.61 -9.63
N ALA A 55 -19.93 10.45 -9.67
CA ALA A 55 -19.54 9.79 -10.90
C ALA A 55 -19.56 8.26 -10.78
N VAL A 56 -19.81 7.59 -11.90
CA VAL A 56 -19.81 6.12 -12.02
C VAL A 56 -18.85 5.71 -13.14
N PHE A 57 -17.97 4.74 -12.88
CA PHE A 57 -17.12 4.15 -13.90
C PHE A 57 -17.79 2.94 -14.54
N ARG A 58 -17.83 2.90 -15.88
CA ARG A 58 -18.36 1.77 -16.65
C ARG A 58 -17.28 1.27 -17.60
N ARG A 59 -16.97 -0.03 -17.56
CA ARG A 59 -16.02 -0.67 -18.50
C ARG A 59 -16.64 -0.76 -19.90
N SER A 60 -15.83 -0.59 -20.94
CA SER A 60 -16.31 -0.78 -22.31
C SER A 60 -16.50 -2.28 -22.59
N ARG A 61 -17.59 -2.64 -23.29
CA ARG A 61 -17.91 -4.05 -23.60
C ARG A 61 -17.11 -4.62 -24.79
N GLU A 62 -16.44 -3.79 -25.58
CA GLU A 62 -15.84 -4.19 -26.87
C GLU A 62 -14.49 -4.93 -26.80
N GLN A 63 -13.90 -5.12 -25.62
CA GLN A 63 -12.56 -5.75 -25.50
C GLN A 63 -12.55 -7.08 -24.74
N SER A 64 -13.68 -7.80 -24.67
CA SER A 64 -13.72 -9.17 -24.13
C SER A 64 -13.32 -10.25 -25.15
N GLN A 65 -12.43 -9.92 -26.10
CA GLN A 65 -11.78 -10.90 -26.98
C GLN A 65 -10.25 -10.79 -26.86
N GLY A 66 -9.70 -11.50 -25.87
CA GLY A 66 -8.41 -12.18 -26.03
C GLY A 66 -7.10 -11.41 -25.75
N THR A 67 -7.11 -10.14 -25.34
CA THR A 67 -5.87 -9.43 -24.98
C THR A 67 -5.91 -8.87 -23.56
N TRP A 68 -4.89 -9.20 -22.75
CA TRP A 68 -4.67 -8.70 -21.38
C TRP A 68 -4.32 -7.19 -21.31
N GLU A 69 -4.61 -6.41 -22.34
CA GLU A 69 -4.50 -4.95 -22.29
C GLU A 69 -5.66 -4.41 -21.46
N GLY A 70 -5.34 -3.86 -20.28
CA GLY A 70 -6.29 -3.53 -19.22
C GLY A 70 -7.57 -2.86 -19.70
N GLU A 71 -8.70 -3.42 -19.27
CA GLU A 71 -10.06 -3.02 -19.62
C GLU A 71 -10.27 -1.50 -19.38
N ARG A 72 -10.27 -0.73 -20.46
CA ARG A 72 -10.59 0.71 -20.41
C ARG A 72 -12.09 0.90 -20.17
N GLY A 73 -12.45 2.10 -19.75
CA GLY A 73 -13.83 2.49 -19.55
C GLY A 73 -14.02 4.00 -19.47
N GLU A 74 -15.24 4.39 -19.15
CA GLU A 74 -15.67 5.78 -19.14
C GLU A 74 -16.28 6.15 -17.79
N TRP A 75 -16.07 7.41 -17.40
CA TRP A 75 -16.71 8.00 -16.24
C TRP A 75 -17.95 8.78 -16.68
N LYS A 76 -19.10 8.39 -16.15
CA LYS A 76 -20.32 9.18 -16.29
C LYS A 76 -20.52 9.99 -15.00
N LYS A 77 -20.47 11.32 -15.12
CA LYS A 77 -20.76 12.23 -14.01
C LYS A 77 -22.27 12.42 -13.88
N TYR A 78 -22.80 12.19 -12.69
CA TYR A 78 -24.21 12.45 -12.35
C TYR A 78 -24.39 13.80 -11.66
N ARG A 79 -23.33 14.31 -11.04
CA ARG A 79 -23.32 15.58 -10.30
C ARG A 79 -22.04 16.35 -10.62
N GLU A 80 -22.03 17.64 -10.29
CA GLU A 80 -20.86 18.47 -10.47
C GLU A 80 -19.68 17.97 -9.62
N MET A 81 -18.58 17.64 -10.30
CA MET A 81 -17.31 17.31 -9.66
C MET A 81 -16.15 17.56 -10.63
N PRO A 82 -14.96 17.92 -10.12
CA PRO A 82 -13.78 18.08 -10.95
C PRO A 82 -13.27 16.70 -11.40
N ASP A 83 -12.47 16.68 -12.48
CA ASP A 83 -11.78 15.44 -12.91
C ASP A 83 -10.63 15.06 -11.98
N GLN A 84 -10.16 16.02 -11.17
CA GLN A 84 -9.05 15.87 -10.25
C GLN A 84 -9.38 16.60 -8.95
N TRP A 85 -9.12 15.96 -7.82
CA TRP A 85 -9.31 16.54 -6.50
C TRP A 85 -8.27 16.00 -5.53
N ASN A 86 -8.15 16.60 -4.35
CA ASN A 86 -7.24 16.12 -3.33
C ASN A 86 -8.01 15.50 -2.15
N VAL A 87 -7.40 14.50 -1.53
CA VAL A 87 -7.75 13.99 -0.20
C VAL A 87 -6.57 14.17 0.74
N GLN A 88 -6.84 14.27 2.04
CA GLN A 88 -5.83 14.42 3.07
C GLN A 88 -5.85 13.23 4.04
N TYR A 89 -4.67 12.66 4.29
CA TYR A 89 -4.47 11.68 5.34
C TYR A 89 -3.80 12.34 6.54
N THR A 90 -4.28 12.04 7.75
CA THR A 90 -3.73 12.56 9.01
C THR A 90 -3.62 11.43 10.03
N TYR A 91 -2.47 11.31 10.68
CA TYR A 91 -2.24 10.32 11.73
C TYR A 91 -1.11 10.77 12.66
N ALA A 92 -1.32 10.67 13.97
CA ALA A 92 -0.30 10.95 15.00
C ALA A 92 0.49 12.27 14.82
N GLY A 93 -0.18 13.34 14.36
CA GLY A 93 0.44 14.63 14.09
C GLY A 93 1.10 14.78 12.71
N TYR A 94 1.24 13.68 11.96
CA TYR A 94 1.65 13.71 10.56
C TYR A 94 0.47 13.94 9.63
N SER A 95 0.73 14.55 8.48
CA SER A 95 -0.26 14.66 7.42
C SER A 95 0.38 14.68 6.04
N PHE A 96 -0.36 14.21 5.04
CA PHE A 96 0.00 14.35 3.63
C PHE A 96 -1.25 14.39 2.76
N ARG A 97 -1.13 14.94 1.56
CA ARG A 97 -2.22 15.09 0.59
C ARG A 97 -1.96 14.26 -0.65
N MET A 98 -3.02 13.71 -1.22
CA MET A 98 -2.97 12.91 -2.43
C MET A 98 -3.97 13.45 -3.45
N ARG A 99 -3.47 13.73 -4.64
CA ARG A 99 -4.25 13.98 -5.84
C ARG A 99 -4.88 12.68 -6.31
N LEU A 100 -6.20 12.70 -6.39
CA LEU A 100 -7.02 11.72 -7.08
C LEU A 100 -7.44 12.26 -8.44
N GLY A 101 -7.85 11.35 -9.32
CA GLY A 101 -8.50 11.75 -10.56
C GLY A 101 -9.25 10.63 -11.26
N LEU A 102 -10.21 11.00 -12.09
CA LEU A 102 -11.00 10.08 -12.90
C LEU A 102 -10.15 9.58 -14.08
N THR A 103 -9.61 8.36 -13.99
CA THR A 103 -8.73 7.79 -15.04
C THR A 103 -9.50 6.87 -15.97
N ALA A 104 -8.99 6.68 -17.20
CA ALA A 104 -9.58 5.78 -18.19
C ALA A 104 -9.63 4.29 -17.76
N PHE A 105 -8.97 3.92 -16.67
CA PHE A 105 -8.94 2.54 -16.13
C PHE A 105 -9.75 2.39 -14.83
N GLY A 106 -10.46 3.44 -14.39
CA GLY A 106 -11.33 3.40 -13.22
C GLY A 106 -10.59 3.46 -11.87
N HIS A 107 -9.26 3.38 -11.83
CA HIS A 107 -8.51 3.68 -10.61
C HIS A 107 -8.47 5.19 -10.36
N VAL A 108 -8.49 5.60 -9.10
CA VAL A 108 -8.49 7.03 -8.74
C VAL A 108 -7.16 7.59 -8.27
N GLY A 109 -6.13 6.74 -8.10
CA GLY A 109 -4.80 7.21 -7.68
C GLY A 109 -4.44 6.91 -6.23
N ILE A 110 -5.22 6.10 -5.52
CA ILE A 110 -4.96 5.72 -4.13
C ILE A 110 -5.51 4.32 -3.84
N PHE A 111 -4.90 3.63 -2.86
CA PHE A 111 -5.40 2.41 -2.23
C PHE A 111 -5.58 2.70 -0.73
N PRO A 112 -6.77 3.16 -0.29
CA PRO A 112 -7.01 3.55 1.10
C PRO A 112 -6.79 2.43 2.13
N GLU A 113 -6.93 1.18 1.70
CA GLU A 113 -6.62 -0.01 2.51
C GLU A 113 -5.15 -0.09 2.95
N GLN A 114 -4.24 0.63 2.26
CA GLN A 114 -2.83 0.75 2.63
C GLN A 114 -2.57 1.68 3.82
N SER A 115 -3.60 2.38 4.33
CA SER A 115 -3.47 3.33 5.44
C SER A 115 -2.88 2.72 6.71
N PHE A 116 -3.12 1.43 6.96
CA PHE A 116 -2.46 0.71 8.06
C PHE A 116 -0.92 0.78 7.95
N ASN A 117 -0.39 0.67 6.73
CA ASN A 117 1.06 0.70 6.49
C ASN A 117 1.63 2.10 6.60
N TRP A 118 0.84 3.11 6.29
CA TRP A 118 1.23 4.51 6.49
C TRP A 118 1.37 4.81 7.97
N ASN A 119 0.42 4.35 8.80
CA ASN A 119 0.51 4.45 10.25
C ASN A 119 1.72 3.69 10.79
N PHE A 120 1.91 2.45 10.34
CA PHE A 120 3.07 1.66 10.70
C PHE A 120 4.38 2.42 10.42
N LEU A 121 4.54 3.01 9.22
CA LEU A 121 5.73 3.78 8.87
C LEU A 121 5.91 4.99 9.78
N MET A 122 4.84 5.75 10.01
CA MET A 122 4.85 6.94 10.86
C MET A 122 5.16 6.64 12.33
N ASP A 123 4.76 5.47 12.81
CA ASP A 123 5.10 4.98 14.15
C ASP A 123 6.53 4.42 14.23
N PHE A 124 6.95 3.70 13.19
CA PHE A 124 8.19 2.94 13.18
C PHE A 124 9.40 3.85 12.96
N ILE A 125 9.36 4.70 11.94
CA ILE A 125 10.53 5.48 11.50
C ILE A 125 11.12 6.32 12.66
N PRO A 126 10.34 7.10 13.44
CA PRO A 126 10.90 7.91 14.52
C PRO A 126 11.46 7.08 15.68
N LYS A 127 10.93 5.86 15.91
CA LYS A 127 11.35 4.98 17.01
C LYS A 127 12.66 4.26 16.71
N TYR A 128 12.93 3.99 15.43
CA TYR A 128 14.05 3.17 14.99
C TYR A 128 15.07 3.93 14.14
N SER A 129 14.90 5.24 13.98
CA SER A 129 15.90 6.12 13.36
C SER A 129 17.07 6.36 14.31
N HIS A 130 18.16 5.60 14.17
CA HIS A 130 19.46 5.90 14.80
C HIS A 130 20.29 6.85 13.92
N GLY A 131 19.70 7.99 13.51
CA GLY A 131 20.23 8.90 12.48
C GLY A 131 19.29 9.00 11.28
N THR A 132 19.81 9.03 10.06
CA THR A 132 18.98 9.07 8.84
C THR A 132 18.37 7.70 8.54
N PHE A 133 17.05 7.58 8.64
CA PHE A 133 16.32 6.39 8.20
C PHE A 133 16.15 6.42 6.68
N ARG A 134 16.76 5.50 5.95
CA ARG A 134 16.66 5.42 4.48
C ARG A 134 15.61 4.40 4.08
N LEU A 135 14.65 4.81 3.26
CA LEU A 135 13.55 3.96 2.80
C LEU A 135 13.52 3.85 1.27
N LEU A 136 13.40 2.63 0.77
CA LEU A 136 13.23 2.33 -0.65
C LEU A 136 11.78 1.87 -0.92
N ASN A 137 11.01 2.67 -1.66
CA ASN A 137 9.65 2.31 -2.04
C ASN A 137 9.63 1.85 -3.51
N LEU A 138 9.30 0.59 -3.76
CA LEU A 138 9.30 -0.03 -5.09
C LEU A 138 7.86 -0.18 -5.59
N PHE A 139 7.64 0.00 -6.90
CA PHE A 139 6.28 0.00 -7.46
C PHE A 139 5.40 1.00 -6.71
N ALA A 140 5.99 2.14 -6.39
CA ALA A 140 5.52 3.07 -5.37
C ALA A 140 4.29 3.88 -5.77
N TYR A 141 3.88 3.76 -7.03
CA TYR A 141 2.70 4.38 -7.59
C TYR A 141 2.65 5.90 -7.35
N THR A 142 1.49 6.42 -6.96
CA THR A 142 1.25 7.83 -6.63
C THR A 142 1.89 8.25 -5.32
N GLY A 143 2.64 7.35 -4.66
CA GLY A 143 3.60 7.71 -3.62
C GLY A 143 3.06 7.81 -2.20
N ALA A 144 1.85 7.35 -1.89
CA ALA A 144 1.28 7.46 -0.54
C ALA A 144 2.23 6.96 0.57
N SER A 145 2.84 5.78 0.42
CA SER A 145 3.82 5.26 1.39
C SER A 145 5.13 6.05 1.41
N SER A 146 5.55 6.63 0.28
CA SER A 146 6.71 7.53 0.23
C SER A 146 6.44 8.83 0.98
N LEU A 147 5.23 9.38 0.87
CA LEU A 147 4.81 10.58 1.59
C LEU A 147 4.70 10.30 3.09
N ALA A 148 4.12 9.16 3.47
CA ALA A 148 4.04 8.74 4.87
C ALA A 148 5.43 8.61 5.50
N ALA A 149 6.35 7.93 4.81
CA ALA A 149 7.72 7.78 5.27
C ALA A 149 8.46 9.13 5.35
N ARG A 150 8.28 9.99 4.33
CA ARG A 150 8.94 11.30 4.29
C ARG A 150 8.39 12.23 5.38
N ALA A 151 7.09 12.23 5.62
CA ALA A 151 6.47 12.99 6.71
C ALA A 151 7.00 12.55 8.09
N ALA A 152 7.35 11.28 8.25
CA ALA A 152 7.98 10.73 9.44
C ALA A 152 9.50 10.98 9.53
N GLY A 153 10.09 11.70 8.57
CA GLY A 153 11.50 12.10 8.58
C GLY A 153 12.45 11.17 7.83
N ALA A 154 11.97 10.18 7.08
CA ALA A 154 12.86 9.32 6.29
C ALA A 154 13.48 10.05 5.08
N ASP A 155 14.66 9.58 4.68
CA ASP A 155 15.27 9.82 3.37
C ASP A 155 14.71 8.76 2.40
N VAL A 156 13.90 9.19 1.43
CA VAL A 156 13.05 8.29 0.64
C VAL A 156 13.53 8.21 -0.80
N THR A 157 13.79 6.99 -1.27
CA THR A 157 13.92 6.67 -2.69
C THR A 157 12.62 6.05 -3.20
N HIS A 158 11.96 6.73 -4.15
CA HIS A 158 10.72 6.32 -4.78
C HIS A 158 10.98 5.79 -6.18
N VAL A 159 10.51 4.57 -6.46
CA VAL A 159 10.73 3.87 -7.73
C VAL A 159 9.39 3.44 -8.33
N ASP A 160 9.08 3.94 -9.52
CA ASP A 160 7.95 3.50 -10.33
C ASP A 160 8.32 3.57 -11.81
N SER A 161 7.75 2.67 -12.62
CA SER A 161 8.04 2.59 -14.05
C SER A 161 7.25 3.60 -14.89
N VAL A 162 6.09 4.02 -14.40
CA VAL A 162 5.16 4.79 -15.21
C VAL A 162 5.43 6.29 -15.03
N LYS A 163 5.93 6.95 -16.09
CA LYS A 163 6.26 8.39 -16.06
C LYS A 163 5.12 9.27 -15.54
N ASN A 164 3.89 9.02 -16.00
CA ASN A 164 2.72 9.81 -15.57
C ASN A 164 2.41 9.62 -14.07
N VAL A 165 2.63 8.41 -13.54
CA VAL A 165 2.46 8.09 -12.14
C VAL A 165 3.53 8.80 -11.29
N LEU A 166 4.79 8.83 -11.75
CA LEU A 166 5.85 9.63 -11.11
C LEU A 166 5.52 11.13 -11.10
N THR A 167 4.90 11.66 -12.16
CA THR A 167 4.41 13.04 -12.17
C THR A 167 3.36 13.26 -11.09
N TRP A 168 2.39 12.36 -10.95
CA TRP A 168 1.36 12.46 -9.90
C TRP A 168 1.96 12.33 -8.49
N ALA A 169 2.95 11.45 -8.30
CA ALA A 169 3.62 11.30 -7.02
C ALA A 169 4.39 12.57 -6.61
N ARG A 170 5.04 13.26 -7.56
CA ARG A 170 5.67 14.57 -7.32
C ARG A 170 4.65 15.63 -6.95
N GLN A 171 3.53 15.71 -7.66
CA GLN A 171 2.43 16.62 -7.32
C GLN A 171 1.89 16.36 -5.92
N ASN A 172 1.80 15.09 -5.50
CA ASN A 172 1.38 14.74 -4.14
C ASN A 172 2.40 15.19 -3.09
N MET A 173 3.70 15.06 -3.36
CA MET A 173 4.77 15.57 -2.49
C MET A 173 4.64 17.09 -2.30
N GLU A 174 4.52 17.83 -3.40
CA GLU A 174 4.32 19.28 -3.40
C GLU A 174 3.05 19.68 -2.64
N ALA A 175 1.91 19.02 -2.94
CA ALA A 175 0.64 19.27 -2.26
C ALA A 175 0.67 18.96 -0.76
N SER A 176 1.59 18.08 -0.34
CA SER A 176 1.82 17.74 1.07
C SER A 176 2.77 18.69 1.78
N GLY A 177 3.38 19.66 1.08
CA GLY A 177 4.42 20.52 1.64
C GLY A 177 5.71 19.76 1.98
N LEU A 178 5.92 18.59 1.37
CA LEU A 178 7.11 17.76 1.54
C LEU A 178 8.11 18.03 0.41
N ASN A 179 9.36 17.65 0.62
CA ASN A 179 10.46 17.79 -0.33
C ASN A 179 11.43 16.60 -0.21
N ASP A 180 12.50 16.62 -1.01
CA ASP A 180 13.64 15.68 -0.95
C ASP A 180 13.31 14.18 -1.03
N ILE A 181 12.29 13.82 -1.80
CA ILE A 181 12.11 12.43 -2.24
C ILE A 181 12.96 12.22 -3.49
N ARG A 182 13.81 11.20 -3.49
CA ARG A 182 14.60 10.81 -4.67
C ARG A 182 13.73 9.98 -5.62
N TRP A 183 13.51 10.48 -6.84
CA TRP A 183 12.66 9.84 -7.84
C TRP A 183 13.49 9.05 -8.87
N VAL A 184 13.23 7.75 -9.01
CA VAL A 184 13.94 6.90 -9.97
C VAL A 184 12.99 6.33 -11.03
N PRO A 185 13.12 6.72 -12.32
CA PRO A 185 12.36 6.14 -13.42
C PRO A 185 12.93 4.80 -13.91
N GLU A 186 12.10 3.97 -14.56
CA GLU A 186 12.46 2.59 -14.95
C GLU A 186 13.63 2.45 -15.93
N HIS A 187 13.89 3.38 -16.83
CA HIS A 187 15.03 3.27 -17.77
C HIS A 187 16.40 3.27 -17.07
N VAL A 188 16.44 3.57 -15.77
CA VAL A 188 17.65 3.47 -14.95
C VAL A 188 17.93 2.02 -14.52
N LYS A 189 16.95 1.09 -14.64
CA LYS A 189 17.02 -0.30 -14.14
C LYS A 189 18.04 -1.20 -14.85
N LEU A 190 18.33 -1.01 -16.14
CA LEU A 190 19.16 -1.95 -16.92
C LEU A 190 20.69 -1.75 -16.76
N GLY A 191 21.13 -1.11 -15.67
CA GLY A 191 22.54 -0.82 -15.40
C GLY A 191 22.87 -0.81 -13.91
N ARG A 192 23.67 0.16 -13.44
CA ARG A 192 24.11 0.27 -12.02
C ARG A 192 22.97 0.22 -11.00
N PHE A 193 21.75 0.63 -11.35
CA PHE A 193 20.61 0.61 -10.43
C PHE A 193 19.98 -0.77 -10.28
N GLY A 194 19.98 -1.62 -11.31
CA GLY A 194 19.60 -3.04 -11.19
C GLY A 194 20.57 -3.77 -10.26
N ASN A 195 21.88 -3.58 -10.50
CA ASN A 195 22.93 -4.13 -9.63
C ASN A 195 22.88 -3.56 -8.19
N TRP A 196 22.38 -2.33 -8.02
CA TRP A 196 22.13 -1.74 -6.70
C TRP A 196 20.88 -2.30 -6.02
N LEU A 197 19.79 -2.55 -6.76
CA LEU A 197 18.59 -3.23 -6.26
C LEU A 197 18.90 -4.67 -5.82
N GLU A 198 19.76 -5.38 -6.54
CA GLU A 198 20.28 -6.70 -6.15
C GLU A 198 21.03 -6.66 -4.81
N GLY A 199 21.65 -5.52 -4.49
CA GLY A 199 22.32 -5.26 -3.21
C GLY A 199 21.49 -4.49 -2.19
N ALA A 200 20.24 -4.12 -2.50
CA ALA A 200 19.43 -3.26 -1.65
C ALA A 200 18.94 -4.04 -0.42
N ARG A 201 19.67 -3.88 0.69
CA ARG A 201 19.17 -4.17 2.03
C ARG A 201 18.43 -2.96 2.58
N ASP A 202 17.37 -3.26 3.33
CA ASP A 202 16.35 -2.38 3.95
C ASP A 202 15.09 -2.03 3.14
N TRP A 203 13.98 -2.57 3.68
CA TRP A 203 12.59 -2.11 3.60
C TRP A 203 12.05 -1.67 2.23
N ASN A 204 11.84 -2.66 1.37
CA ASN A 204 11.05 -2.53 0.16
C ASN A 204 9.55 -2.66 0.45
N ILE A 205 8.79 -1.58 0.30
CA ILE A 205 7.32 -1.66 0.23
C ILE A 205 6.97 -1.79 -1.23
N SER A 206 6.26 -2.87 -1.60
CA SER A 206 5.84 -3.13 -2.99
C SER A 206 4.33 -3.23 -3.09
N ARG A 207 3.80 -2.84 -4.24
CA ARG A 207 2.36 -2.86 -4.58
C ARG A 207 1.71 -4.24 -4.63
N SER A 208 2.48 -5.31 -4.46
CA SER A 208 2.02 -6.70 -4.63
C SER A 208 2.26 -7.60 -3.42
N ARG A 209 2.48 -7.07 -2.21
CA ARG A 209 2.93 -7.91 -1.08
C ARG A 209 2.14 -7.81 0.23
N PHE A 210 0.92 -7.30 0.22
CA PHE A 210 0.02 -7.53 1.36
C PHE A 210 -0.56 -8.96 1.42
N TRP A 211 -0.26 -9.81 0.44
CA TRP A 211 -0.73 -11.20 0.43
C TRP A 211 0.29 -12.18 -0.14
N GLY A 212 1.50 -12.24 0.42
CA GLY A 212 2.32 -13.43 0.11
C GLY A 212 3.76 -13.47 0.58
N THR A 213 4.41 -12.33 0.86
CA THR A 213 5.78 -12.39 1.42
C THR A 213 5.77 -11.94 2.87
N PRO A 214 5.98 -12.85 3.82
CA PRO A 214 5.94 -12.58 5.24
C PRO A 214 7.00 -11.57 5.62
N ILE A 215 6.61 -10.62 6.45
CA ILE A 215 7.56 -9.72 7.11
C ILE A 215 8.46 -10.60 7.99
N PRO A 216 9.79 -10.56 7.83
CA PRO A 216 10.72 -11.48 8.48
C PRO A 216 11.03 -11.05 9.92
N VAL A 217 10.00 -10.71 10.69
CA VAL A 217 10.11 -10.29 12.09
C VAL A 217 9.51 -11.38 12.97
N TRP A 218 10.33 -11.91 13.87
CA TRP A 218 9.91 -12.81 14.94
C TRP A 218 9.81 -12.01 16.23
N GLU A 219 8.69 -12.14 16.93
CA GLU A 219 8.44 -11.53 18.23
C GLU A 219 8.41 -12.61 19.32
N CYS A 220 9.05 -12.32 20.45
CA CYS A 220 9.07 -13.24 21.58
C CYS A 220 7.65 -13.42 22.13
N ALA A 221 7.21 -14.67 22.28
CA ALA A 221 5.89 -14.98 22.83
C ALA A 221 5.80 -14.69 24.35
N ARG A 222 6.90 -14.30 25.00
CA ARG A 222 6.92 -13.94 26.42
C ARG A 222 6.45 -12.48 26.60
N PRO A 223 5.35 -12.23 27.34
CA PRO A 223 4.77 -10.89 27.49
C PRO A 223 5.72 -9.85 28.10
N ASP A 224 6.63 -10.28 28.96
CA ASP A 224 7.60 -9.47 29.69
C ASP A 224 8.91 -9.23 28.90
N CYS A 225 9.13 -9.95 27.80
CA CYS A 225 10.38 -9.88 27.05
C CYS A 225 10.37 -8.78 25.99
N GLY A 226 9.31 -8.73 25.17
CA GLY A 226 9.12 -7.79 24.07
C GLY A 226 10.19 -7.83 22.96
N ALA A 227 11.12 -8.80 22.99
CA ALA A 227 12.21 -8.86 22.03
C ALA A 227 11.69 -9.21 20.63
N ARG A 228 12.23 -8.53 19.62
CA ARG A 228 12.02 -8.83 18.21
C ARG A 228 13.35 -9.21 17.55
N HIS A 229 13.31 -10.14 16.62
CA HIS A 229 14.45 -10.61 15.87
C HIS A 229 14.09 -10.62 14.38
N VAL A 230 14.88 -9.91 13.58
CA VAL A 230 14.73 -9.87 12.13
C VAL A 230 15.70 -10.87 11.50
N LEU A 231 15.20 -11.86 10.78
CA LEU A 231 16.01 -12.86 10.07
C LEU A 231 16.09 -12.47 8.59
N GLY A 232 17.23 -11.97 8.15
CA GLY A 232 17.41 -11.30 6.86
C GLY A 232 17.59 -12.24 5.67
N SER A 233 17.71 -13.56 5.88
CA SER A 233 17.94 -14.52 4.81
C SER A 233 17.47 -15.94 5.14
N ILE A 234 17.27 -16.77 4.10
CA ILE A 234 17.03 -18.22 4.25
C ILE A 234 18.15 -18.88 5.06
N ALA A 235 19.41 -18.46 4.84
CA ALA A 235 20.57 -18.98 5.56
C ALA A 235 20.51 -18.67 7.06
N GLU A 236 20.06 -17.47 7.45
CA GLU A 236 19.86 -17.12 8.86
C GLU A 236 18.72 -17.91 9.49
N ILE A 237 17.60 -18.08 8.78
CA ILE A 237 16.50 -18.92 9.26
C ILE A 237 16.98 -20.36 9.47
N GLN A 238 17.71 -20.92 8.51
CA GLN A 238 18.30 -22.26 8.60
C GLN A 238 19.28 -22.37 9.78
N ALA A 239 20.15 -21.39 9.99
CA ALA A 239 21.12 -21.39 11.07
C ALA A 239 20.45 -21.37 12.46
N VAL A 240 19.36 -20.62 12.60
CA VAL A 240 18.66 -20.45 13.89
C VAL A 240 17.66 -21.58 14.17
N THR A 241 17.08 -22.17 13.12
CA THR A 241 16.02 -23.19 13.27
C THR A 241 16.49 -24.61 12.99
N GLY A 242 17.62 -24.79 12.31
CA GLY A 242 18.05 -26.06 11.72
C GLY A 242 17.17 -26.53 10.55
N ARG A 243 16.15 -25.75 10.13
CA ARG A 243 15.17 -26.14 9.11
C ARG A 243 15.48 -25.51 7.76
N ALA A 244 15.63 -26.34 6.73
CA ALA A 244 15.69 -25.86 5.35
C ALA A 244 14.37 -25.23 4.92
N VAL A 245 14.38 -23.92 4.66
CA VAL A 245 13.26 -23.18 4.08
C VAL A 245 13.54 -22.94 2.61
N THR A 246 12.72 -23.51 1.73
CA THR A 246 12.81 -23.33 0.27
C THR A 246 11.71 -22.43 -0.27
N ASP A 247 10.68 -22.20 0.53
CA ASP A 247 9.53 -21.39 0.19
C ASP A 247 9.30 -20.35 1.30
N LEU A 248 9.28 -19.08 0.90
CA LEU A 248 9.12 -17.95 1.80
C LEU A 248 7.66 -17.51 1.91
N HIS A 249 6.67 -18.19 1.33
CA HIS A 249 5.28 -17.77 1.51
C HIS A 249 4.78 -17.97 2.96
N LYS A 250 3.78 -17.18 3.34
CA LYS A 250 3.27 -17.04 4.72
C LYS A 250 2.88 -18.38 5.34
N GLU A 251 2.21 -19.25 4.59
CA GLU A 251 1.76 -20.58 4.99
C GLU A 251 2.92 -21.49 5.44
N PHE A 252 4.13 -21.29 4.91
CA PHE A 252 5.31 -22.06 5.26
C PHE A 252 6.09 -21.40 6.40
N LEU A 253 6.21 -20.07 6.37
CA LEU A 253 7.01 -19.32 7.35
C LEU A 253 6.32 -19.05 8.68
N ASP A 254 4.98 -19.01 8.74
CA ASP A 254 4.24 -18.82 10.01
C ASP A 254 4.45 -19.99 10.99
N ALA A 255 4.75 -21.18 10.47
CA ALA A 255 5.06 -22.36 11.27
C ALA A 255 6.50 -22.37 11.81
N VAL A 256 7.36 -21.45 11.37
CA VAL A 256 8.76 -21.39 11.79
C VAL A 256 8.86 -20.63 13.11
N THR A 257 9.36 -21.30 14.15
CA THR A 257 9.63 -20.70 15.46
C THR A 257 11.13 -20.61 15.69
N VAL A 258 11.57 -19.54 16.36
CA VAL A 258 12.98 -19.32 16.71
C VAL A 258 13.18 -19.11 18.20
N THR A 259 14.39 -19.37 18.68
CA THR A 259 14.74 -19.14 20.08
C THR A 259 15.10 -17.67 20.29
N CYS A 260 14.48 -17.04 21.28
CA CYS A 260 14.73 -15.65 21.60
C CYS A 260 16.15 -15.46 22.13
N PRO A 261 16.97 -14.59 21.50
CA PRO A 261 18.34 -14.37 21.97
C PRO A 261 18.39 -13.65 23.32
N LYS A 262 17.33 -12.94 23.71
CA LYS A 262 17.28 -12.19 24.98
C LYS A 262 16.96 -13.07 26.18
N CYS A 263 16.00 -13.98 26.04
CA CYS A 263 15.47 -14.73 27.19
C CYS A 263 15.49 -16.26 27.01
N GLY A 264 15.74 -16.75 25.79
CA GLY A 264 15.67 -18.18 25.45
C GLY A 264 14.24 -18.70 25.18
N GLY A 265 13.23 -17.83 25.19
CA GLY A 265 11.83 -18.20 24.95
C GLY A 265 11.52 -18.38 23.47
N ALA A 266 10.42 -19.05 23.12
CA ALA A 266 9.99 -19.17 21.74
C ALA A 266 9.58 -17.81 21.16
N MET A 267 9.96 -17.55 19.92
CA MET A 267 9.50 -16.42 19.12
C MET A 267 8.65 -16.92 17.96
N ARG A 268 7.61 -16.16 17.63
CA ARG A 268 6.72 -16.43 16.49
C ARG A 268 6.79 -15.26 15.51
N ARG A 269 6.61 -15.57 14.23
CA ARG A 269 6.56 -14.53 13.20
C ARG A 269 5.36 -13.60 13.46
N VAL A 270 5.58 -12.29 13.37
CA VAL A 270 4.50 -11.31 13.45
C VAL A 270 3.55 -11.55 12.25
N PRO A 271 2.24 -11.72 12.46
CA PRO A 271 1.28 -12.10 11.43
C PRO A 271 1.37 -11.31 10.13
#